data_AF-A0A1J6I5G5-F1
#
_entry.id   AF-A0A1J6I5G5-F1
#
_cell.length_a   1.000
_cell.length_b   1.000
_cell.length_c   1.000
_cell.angle_alpha   90.00
_cell.angle_beta   90.00
_cell.angle_gamma   90.00
#
_symmetry.space_group_name_H-M   'P 1'
#
loop_
_entity.id
_entity.type
_entity.pdbx_description
1 polymer ?
#
loop_
_entity_poly.entity_id
_entity_poly.type
_entity_poly.pdbx_seq_one_letter_code
_entity_poly.pdbx_strand_id
1 'polypeptide(L)'
;IFFKSGSSEERKVRGTTILKDIWKLPPGKTIVVQFNDRNQPIRKEGRKLASFLGIITRTPELTPLNIDDWRNFAKEEKKKLVEFAKKKFSIPSRGE
;
A
#
# COMPACT_ATOMS: atom_id res chain seq x y z
N ILE A 1 -17.35 -37.13 3.28
CA ILE A 1 -15.97 -37.64 3.18
C ILE A 1 -15.10 -36.74 4.06
N PHE A 2 -14.65 -37.24 5.22
CA PHE A 2 -13.76 -36.50 6.12
C PHE A 2 -12.34 -36.60 5.56
N PHE A 3 -11.67 -35.47 5.36
CA PHE A 3 -10.21 -35.43 5.23
C PHE A 3 -9.61 -35.07 6.60
N LYS A 4 -9.04 -36.07 7.28
CA LYS A 4 -8.04 -35.83 8.32
C LYS A 4 -6.73 -35.47 7.62
N SER A 5 -6.17 -34.31 7.93
CA SER A 5 -4.77 -33.98 7.62
C SER A 5 -4.00 -33.86 8.94
N GLY A 6 -2.82 -34.46 8.97
CA GLY A 6 -2.03 -34.77 10.17
C GLY A 6 -1.36 -33.56 10.84
N SER A 7 -0.76 -33.87 12.00
CA SER A 7 0.12 -33.06 12.86
C SER A 7 0.09 -31.56 12.62
N SER A 8 -0.69 -30.85 13.43
CA SER A 8 -0.78 -29.39 13.48
C SER A 8 0.49 -28.77 14.07
N GLU A 9 1.55 -28.69 13.28
CA GLU A 9 2.48 -27.57 13.46
C GLU A 9 1.76 -26.31 12.98
N GLU A 10 1.43 -25.41 13.90
CA GLU A 10 0.82 -24.12 13.56
C GLU A 10 1.70 -23.40 12.53
N ARG A 11 1.20 -23.29 11.30
CA ARG A 11 1.89 -22.52 10.26
C ARG A 11 2.02 -21.10 10.77
N LYS A 12 3.26 -20.63 10.91
CA LYS A 12 3.57 -19.26 11.30
C LYS A 12 3.02 -18.31 10.23
N VAL A 13 1.81 -17.82 10.44
CA VAL A 13 1.20 -16.82 9.58
C VAL A 13 1.88 -15.48 9.82
N ARG A 14 2.13 -14.75 8.73
CA ARG A 14 2.70 -13.41 8.83
C ARG A 14 1.65 -12.46 9.40
N GLY A 15 1.99 -11.76 10.48
CA GLY A 15 1.13 -10.72 11.05
C GLY A 15 0.89 -9.55 10.10
N THR A 16 -0.14 -8.76 10.37
CA THR A 16 -0.51 -7.58 9.58
C THR A 16 0.64 -6.58 9.49
N THR A 17 0.97 -6.16 8.27
CA THR A 17 1.93 -5.06 8.04
C THR A 17 1.25 -3.72 8.34
N ILE A 18 1.78 -2.96 9.30
CA ILE A 18 1.18 -1.67 9.73
C ILE A 18 1.98 -0.44 9.22
N LEU A 19 3.30 -0.56 9.04
CA LEU A 19 4.20 0.53 8.60
C LEU A 19 4.13 1.81 9.49
N LYS A 20 4.07 1.66 10.83
CA LYS A 20 3.89 2.77 11.80
C LYS A 20 4.82 3.97 11.57
N ASP A 21 6.08 3.73 11.23
CA ASP A 21 7.07 4.79 11.02
C ASP A 21 6.74 5.64 9.78
N ILE A 22 6.11 5.05 8.76
CA ILE A 22 5.67 5.75 7.56
C ILE A 22 4.47 6.64 7.89
N TRP A 23 3.51 6.13 8.68
CA TRP A 23 2.36 6.94 9.13
C TRP A 23 2.80 8.16 9.94
N LYS A 24 3.81 8.00 10.79
CA LYS A 24 4.34 9.05 11.67
C LYS A 24 5.43 9.93 11.03
N LEU A 25 5.74 9.76 9.74
CA LEU A 25 6.68 10.64 9.03
C LEU A 25 6.32 12.13 9.24
N PRO A 26 7.29 12.96 9.68
CA PRO A 26 7.08 14.39 9.82
C PRO A 26 6.63 15.04 8.50
N PRO A 27 5.83 16.12 8.56
CA PRO A 27 5.52 16.92 7.38
C PRO A 27 6.80 17.36 6.64
N GLY A 28 6.78 17.29 5.31
CA GLY A 28 7.92 17.65 4.47
C GLY A 28 9.02 16.58 4.35
N LYS A 29 8.91 15.45 5.08
CA LYS A 29 9.79 14.29 4.88
C LYS A 29 9.09 13.22 4.05
N THR A 30 9.80 12.71 3.04
CA THR A 30 9.31 11.64 2.17
C THR A 30 10.36 10.53 2.03
N ILE A 31 9.89 9.33 1.74
CA ILE A 31 10.73 8.18 1.41
C ILE A 31 10.99 8.21 -0.09
N VAL A 32 12.25 8.31 -0.50
CA VAL A 32 12.63 8.25 -1.91
C VAL A 32 12.43 6.82 -2.42
N VAL A 33 11.59 6.67 -3.43
CA VAL A 33 11.37 5.40 -4.10
C VAL A 33 12.14 5.42 -5.41
N GLN A 34 13.01 4.43 -5.59
CA GLN A 34 13.71 4.23 -6.86
C GLN A 34 12.82 3.49 -7.83
N PHE A 35 12.85 3.87 -9.10
CA PHE A 35 12.13 3.23 -10.18
C PHE A 35 13.12 2.70 -11.21
N ASN A 36 12.78 1.59 -11.88
CA ASN A 36 13.52 1.13 -13.06
C ASN A 36 12.98 1.79 -14.33
N ASP A 37 13.60 1.49 -15.48
CA ASP A 37 13.21 2.03 -16.80
C ASP A 37 11.78 1.66 -17.23
N ARG A 38 11.15 0.70 -16.53
CA ARG A 38 9.75 0.31 -16.72
C ARG A 38 8.80 1.03 -15.75
N ASN A 39 9.26 2.06 -15.04
CA ASN A 39 8.52 2.77 -14.00
C ASN A 39 8.02 1.85 -12.87
N GLN A 40 8.74 0.75 -12.58
CA GLN A 40 8.41 -0.13 -11.47
C GLN A 40 9.22 0.26 -10.24
N PRO A 41 8.59 0.37 -9.05
CA PRO A 41 9.31 0.71 -7.84
C PRO A 41 10.19 -0.48 -7.41
N ILE A 42 11.48 -0.24 -7.24
CA ILE A 42 12.48 -1.27 -6.92
C ILE A 42 12.96 -1.17 -5.47
N ARG A 43 13.72 -2.20 -5.06
CA ARG A 43 14.36 -2.31 -3.73
C ARG A 43 13.38 -2.35 -2.55
N LYS A 44 13.90 -2.07 -1.34
CA LYS A 44 13.13 -2.09 -0.09
C LYS A 44 12.04 -1.01 -0.04
N GLU A 45 12.31 0.17 -0.58
CA GLU A 45 11.36 1.29 -0.51
C GLU A 45 10.18 1.08 -1.45
N GLY A 46 10.39 0.45 -2.61
CA GLY A 46 9.28 0.04 -3.48
C GLY A 46 8.34 -0.97 -2.83
N ARG A 47 8.88 -1.93 -2.06
CA ARG A 47 8.05 -2.87 -1.27
C ARG A 47 7.26 -2.16 -0.17
N LYS A 48 7.83 -1.13 0.46
CA LYS A 48 7.11 -0.31 1.45
C LYS A 48 6.01 0.52 0.79
N LEU A 49 6.25 1.10 -0.39
CA LEU A 49 5.23 1.79 -1.17
C LEU A 49 4.07 0.84 -1.50
N ALA A 50 4.35 -0.33 -2.07
CA ALA A 50 3.32 -1.32 -2.39
C ALA A 50 2.52 -1.76 -1.15
N SER A 51 3.20 -1.99 -0.02
CA SER A 51 2.54 -2.34 1.24
C SER A 51 1.67 -1.20 1.76
N PHE A 52 2.15 0.05 1.69
CA PHE A 52 1.41 1.23 2.13
C PHE A 52 0.15 1.44 1.29
N LEU A 53 0.26 1.34 -0.03
CA LEU A 53 -0.87 1.40 -0.95
C LEU A 53 -1.90 0.30 -0.63
N GLY A 54 -1.44 -0.92 -0.35
CA GLY A 54 -2.32 -2.00 0.08
C GLY A 54 -3.00 -1.75 1.42
N ILE A 55 -2.42 -0.97 2.34
CA ILE A 55 -3.08 -0.61 3.60
C ILE A 55 -4.17 0.42 3.34
N ILE A 56 -3.86 1.53 2.65
CA ILE A 56 -4.83 2.61 2.43
C ILE A 56 -6.08 2.14 1.65
N THR A 57 -5.92 1.20 0.71
CA THR A 57 -7.05 0.64 -0.04
C THR A 57 -7.97 -0.23 0.80
N ARG A 58 -7.48 -0.75 1.93
CA ARG A 58 -8.24 -1.59 2.87
C ARG A 58 -8.69 -0.83 4.12
N THR A 59 -8.30 0.44 4.26
CA THR A 59 -8.69 1.31 5.38
C THR A 59 -10.04 1.96 5.04
N PRO A 60 -11.15 1.58 5.70
CA PRO A 60 -12.49 2.05 5.35
C PRO A 60 -12.65 3.57 5.42
N GLU A 61 -11.91 4.23 6.30
CA GLU A 61 -11.90 5.69 6.47
C GLU A 61 -11.26 6.42 5.29
N LEU A 62 -10.41 5.73 4.52
CA LEU A 62 -9.72 6.26 3.35
C LEU A 62 -10.34 5.76 2.04
N THR A 63 -10.85 4.53 2.04
CA THR A 63 -11.45 3.88 0.88
C THR A 63 -12.77 3.24 1.32
N PRO A 64 -13.92 3.88 1.02
CA PRO A 64 -15.23 3.36 1.39
C PRO A 64 -15.44 1.94 0.86
N LEU A 65 -15.83 1.00 1.74
CA LEU A 65 -16.02 -0.41 1.40
C LEU A 65 -17.29 -0.67 0.56
N ASN A 66 -18.17 0.33 0.41
CA ASN A 66 -19.41 0.21 -0.34
C ASN A 66 -19.23 0.33 -1.87
N ILE A 67 -17.99 0.49 -2.34
CA ILE A 67 -17.64 0.55 -3.75
C ILE A 67 -16.72 -0.63 -4.06
N ASP A 68 -17.28 -1.61 -4.78
CA ASP A 68 -16.63 -2.85 -5.17
C ASP A 68 -15.82 -2.71 -6.47
N ASP A 69 -16.24 -1.82 -7.38
CA ASP A 69 -15.50 -1.49 -8.60
C ASP A 69 -14.71 -0.18 -8.45
N TRP A 70 -13.38 -0.28 -8.55
CA TRP A 70 -12.49 0.87 -8.56
C TRP A 70 -12.87 1.91 -9.62
N ARG A 71 -13.46 1.52 -10.74
CA ARG A 71 -13.93 2.45 -11.79
C ARG A 71 -15.01 3.39 -11.26
N ASN A 72 -15.87 2.91 -10.36
CA ASN A 72 -16.94 3.67 -9.72
C ASN A 72 -16.45 4.54 -8.57
N PHE A 73 -15.23 4.32 -8.09
CA PHE A 73 -14.65 5.16 -7.04
C PHE A 73 -14.36 6.58 -7.57
N ALA A 74 -14.87 7.60 -6.88
CA ALA A 74 -14.84 8.99 -7.33
C ALA A 74 -13.42 9.47 -7.65
N LYS A 75 -13.26 10.24 -8.73
CA LYS A 75 -11.95 10.69 -9.22
C LYS A 75 -11.23 11.56 -8.20
N GLU A 76 -12.00 12.35 -7.45
CA GLU A 76 -11.55 13.26 -6.40
C GLU A 76 -11.00 12.47 -5.21
N GLU A 77 -11.68 11.38 -4.82
CA GLU A 77 -11.24 10.47 -3.76
C GLU A 77 -9.97 9.71 -4.17
N LYS A 78 -9.91 9.21 -5.41
CA LYS A 78 -8.67 8.65 -5.99
C LYS A 78 -7.51 9.65 -5.91
N LYS A 79 -7.76 10.91 -6.28
CA LYS A 79 -6.76 11.98 -6.22
C LYS A 79 -6.30 12.22 -4.78
N LYS A 80 -7.21 12.26 -3.80
CA LYS A 80 -6.85 12.38 -2.38
C LYS A 80 -5.94 11.25 -1.92
N LEU A 81 -6.22 9.99 -2.31
CA LEU A 81 -5.36 8.85 -1.99
C LEU A 81 -3.97 8.94 -2.61
N VAL A 82 -3.89 9.36 -3.88
CA VAL A 82 -2.60 9.56 -4.57
C VAL A 82 -1.80 10.66 -3.89
N GLU A 83 -2.43 11.80 -3.58
CA GLU A 83 -1.79 12.91 -2.86
C GLU A 83 -1.36 12.50 -1.45
N PHE A 84 -2.16 11.66 -0.78
CA PHE A 84 -1.80 11.10 0.53
C PHE A 84 -0.55 10.20 0.44
N ALA A 85 -0.45 9.36 -0.59
CA ALA A 85 0.75 8.56 -0.84
C ALA A 85 1.97 9.43 -1.14
N LYS A 86 1.83 10.49 -1.95
CA LYS A 86 2.91 11.44 -2.28
C LYS A 86 3.41 12.23 -1.07
N LYS A 87 2.57 12.48 -0.06
CA LYS A 87 3.02 13.08 1.22
C LYS A 87 4.00 12.19 1.99
N LYS A 88 4.03 10.89 1.71
CA LYS A 88 4.88 9.91 2.40
C LYS A 88 6.02 9.38 1.53
N PHE A 89 5.84 9.36 0.21
CA PHE A 89 6.80 8.83 -0.75
C PHE A 89 7.11 9.86 -1.84
N SER A 90 8.39 10.04 -2.14
CA SER A 90 8.80 10.78 -3.33
C SER A 90 8.66 9.85 -4.53
N ILE A 91 7.66 10.14 -5.36
CA ILE A 91 7.36 9.42 -6.59
C ILE A 91 7.60 10.42 -7.74
N PRO A 92 8.49 10.12 -8.69
CA PRO A 92 8.77 11.03 -9.80
C PRO A 92 7.52 11.23 -10.65
N SER A 93 7.38 12.44 -11.18
CA SER A 93 6.38 12.69 -12.22
C SER A 93 6.78 11.90 -13.47
N ARG A 94 5.80 11.31 -14.17
CA ARG A 94 6.08 10.58 -15.41
C ARG A 94 6.68 11.55 -16.42
N GLY A 95 8.00 11.48 -16.67
CA GLY A 95 8.71 12.32 -17.64
C GLY A 95 9.92 13.12 -17.13
N GLU A 96 10.38 12.89 -15.89
CA GLU A 96 11.69 13.38 -15.40
C GLU A 96 12.77 12.28 -15.46
#